data_AF-A0A7X4AKU9-F1
#
_entry.id   AF-A0A7X4AKU9-F1
#
_cell.length_a   1.000
_cell.length_b   1.000
_cell.length_c   1.000
_cell.angle_alpha   90.00
_cell.angle_beta   90.00
_cell.angle_gamma   90.00
#
_symmetry.space_group_name_H-M   'P 1'
#
loop_
_entity.id
_entity.type
_entity.pdbx_description
1 polymer ?
#
loop_
_entity_poly.entity_id
_entity_poly.type
_entity_poly.pdbx_seq_one_letter_code
_entity_poly.pdbx_strand_id
1 'polypeptide(L)'
;MTVGYAGMISFTADYCIAVFISSIGVLQFTFSLGGLRGLLFFKSTFVARTLGLATAILGFALFFGTGTRNINDYEGGLDAPDQALFFSLSALTALATTLIVSSLVNRKMRGAEFDADAGLDALRYSNYASALVRSLMYWRSNWRTLTKRYFSG
;
A
#
# COMPACT_ATOMS: atom_id res chain seq x y z
N MET A 1 -19.67 -20.08 28.12
CA MET A 1 -20.10 -18.78 27.55
C MET A 1 -18.86 -17.89 27.36
N THR A 2 -17.96 -18.29 26.47
CA THR A 2 -16.66 -17.62 26.17
C THR A 2 -16.38 -17.56 24.66
N VAL A 3 -17.36 -17.97 23.85
CA VAL A 3 -17.25 -18.12 22.40
C VAL A 3 -17.45 -16.77 21.67
N GLY A 4 -18.04 -15.76 22.32
CA GLY A 4 -18.37 -14.47 21.69
C GLY A 4 -17.15 -13.62 21.32
N TYR A 5 -16.27 -13.30 22.28
CA TYR A 5 -15.12 -12.41 22.02
C TYR A 5 -14.06 -13.04 21.12
N ALA A 6 -13.76 -14.33 21.30
CA ALA A 6 -12.77 -15.04 20.49
C ALA A 6 -13.21 -15.15 19.01
N GLY A 7 -14.50 -15.39 18.77
CA GLY A 7 -15.07 -15.42 17.41
C GLY A 7 -15.02 -14.05 16.73
N MET A 8 -15.38 -12.98 17.45
CA MET A 8 -15.32 -11.62 16.92
C MET A 8 -13.90 -11.17 16.59
N ILE A 9 -12.92 -11.47 17.45
CA ILE A 9 -11.50 -11.19 17.18
C ILE A 9 -11.02 -11.94 15.95
N SER A 10 -11.41 -13.20 15.79
CA SER A 10 -11.07 -13.98 14.58
C SER A 10 -11.68 -13.35 13.33
N PHE A 11 -12.96 -12.93 13.36
CA PHE A 11 -13.62 -12.32 12.22
C PHE A 11 -12.95 -11.02 11.76
N THR A 12 -12.71 -10.11 12.70
CA THR A 12 -12.04 -8.82 12.43
C THR A 12 -10.61 -9.02 11.95
N ALA A 13 -9.86 -9.95 12.57
CA ALA A 13 -8.50 -10.26 12.14
C ALA A 13 -8.46 -10.82 10.70
N ASP A 14 -9.36 -11.76 10.38
CA ASP A 14 -9.47 -12.32 9.03
C ASP A 14 -9.81 -11.24 8.00
N TYR A 15 -10.71 -10.30 8.36
CA TYR A 15 -11.06 -9.17 7.51
C TYR A 15 -9.85 -8.25 7.28
N CYS A 16 -9.15 -7.86 8.35
CA CYS A 16 -7.94 -7.03 8.26
C CYS A 16 -6.86 -7.70 7.40
N ILE A 17 -6.62 -9.00 7.58
CA ILE A 17 -5.67 -9.79 6.78
C ILE A 17 -6.08 -9.80 5.31
N ALA A 18 -7.36 -10.02 5.02
CA ALA A 18 -7.88 -10.03 3.66
C ALA A 18 -7.71 -8.67 2.97
N VAL A 19 -8.06 -7.58 3.65
CA VAL A 19 -7.87 -6.21 3.14
C VAL A 19 -6.39 -5.90 2.93
N PHE A 20 -5.54 -6.29 3.89
CA PHE A 20 -4.09 -6.08 3.81
C PHE A 20 -3.48 -6.79 2.60
N ILE A 21 -3.74 -8.10 2.45
CA ILE A 21 -3.27 -8.90 1.31
C ILE A 21 -3.79 -8.31 0.00
N SER A 22 -5.09 -7.98 -0.05
CA SER A 22 -5.71 -7.44 -1.25
C SER A 22 -5.10 -6.11 -1.66
N SER A 23 -4.86 -5.24 -0.67
CA SER A 23 -4.26 -3.92 -0.87
C SER A 23 -2.82 -4.03 -1.38
N ILE A 24 -2.00 -4.94 -0.85
CA ILE A 24 -0.66 -5.23 -1.41
C ILE A 24 -0.78 -5.64 -2.88
N GLY A 25 -1.70 -6.56 -3.19
CA GLY A 25 -1.94 -7.02 -4.56
C GLY A 25 -2.31 -5.88 -5.51
N VAL A 26 -3.27 -5.04 -5.13
CA VAL A 26 -3.72 -3.88 -5.90
C VAL A 26 -2.60 -2.85 -6.08
N LEU A 27 -1.81 -2.57 -5.04
CA LEU A 27 -0.68 -1.65 -5.12
C LEU A 27 0.38 -2.18 -6.11
N GLN A 28 0.77 -3.46 -6.00
CA GLN A 28 1.75 -4.06 -6.91
C GLN A 28 1.25 -4.08 -8.36
N PHE A 29 -0.03 -4.40 -8.57
CA PHE A 29 -0.66 -4.35 -9.89
C PHE A 29 -0.63 -2.92 -10.46
N THR A 30 -1.05 -1.93 -9.69
CA THR A 30 -1.14 -0.52 -10.13
C THR A 30 0.23 0.09 -10.39
N PHE A 31 1.21 -0.13 -9.51
CA PHE A 31 2.58 0.33 -9.71
C PHE A 31 3.23 -0.30 -10.94
N SER A 32 2.84 -1.55 -11.28
CA SER A 32 3.31 -2.21 -12.50
C SER A 32 2.74 -1.56 -13.77
N LEU A 33 1.51 -1.03 -13.71
CA LEU A 33 0.91 -0.28 -14.82
C LEU A 33 1.55 1.09 -14.97
N GLY A 34 1.80 1.78 -13.85
CA GLY A 34 2.44 3.10 -13.84
C GLY A 34 3.96 3.10 -14.10
N GLY A 35 4.59 1.92 -14.20
CA GLY A 35 6.04 1.82 -14.40
C GLY A 35 6.87 2.30 -13.20
N LEU A 36 6.27 2.39 -12.01
CA LEU A 36 6.92 2.85 -10.77
C LEU A 36 7.79 1.72 -10.19
N ARG A 37 8.86 1.36 -10.93
CA ARG A 37 9.71 0.20 -10.65
C ARG A 37 10.31 0.20 -9.24
N GLY A 38 10.59 1.37 -8.69
CA GLY A 38 11.10 1.56 -7.33
C GLY A 38 10.13 1.14 -6.22
N LEU A 39 8.84 0.94 -6.53
CA LEU A 39 7.79 0.47 -5.63
C LEU A 39 7.44 -1.01 -5.81
N LEU A 40 7.97 -1.67 -6.84
CA LEU A 40 7.69 -3.07 -7.11
C LEU A 40 8.50 -4.00 -6.19
N PHE A 41 7.90 -5.09 -5.75
CA PHE A 41 8.62 -6.18 -5.08
C PHE A 41 9.42 -7.04 -6.05
N PHE A 42 9.03 -7.02 -7.33
CA PHE A 42 9.66 -7.81 -8.38
C PHE A 42 10.20 -6.90 -9.47
N LYS A 43 11.41 -7.22 -9.97
CA LYS A 43 12.01 -6.46 -11.08
C LYS A 43 11.23 -6.60 -12.39
N SER A 44 10.59 -7.75 -12.60
CA SER A 44 9.77 -7.99 -13.78
C SER A 44 8.38 -7.39 -13.59
N THR A 45 8.04 -6.41 -14.43
CA THR A 45 6.72 -5.75 -14.42
C THR A 45 5.59 -6.74 -14.72
N PHE A 46 5.83 -7.74 -15.57
CA PHE A 46 4.83 -8.77 -15.86
C PHE A 46 4.54 -9.63 -14.63
N VAL A 47 5.58 -10.08 -13.92
CA VAL A 47 5.43 -10.88 -12.69
C VAL A 47 4.74 -10.07 -11.59
N ALA A 48 5.13 -8.81 -11.40
CA ALA A 48 4.47 -7.94 -10.42
C ALA A 48 2.99 -7.74 -10.74
N ARG A 49 2.63 -7.65 -12.03
CA ARG A 49 1.24 -7.50 -12.47
C ARG A 49 0.43 -8.76 -12.20
N THR A 50 0.91 -9.92 -12.64
CA THR A 50 0.16 -11.18 -12.50
C THR A 50 0.04 -11.60 -11.05
N LEU A 51 1.14 -11.54 -10.29
CA LEU A 51 1.12 -11.85 -8.85
C LEU A 51 0.34 -10.80 -8.07
N GLY A 52 0.42 -9.52 -8.43
CA GLY A 52 -0.37 -8.47 -7.79
C GLY A 52 -1.87 -8.72 -7.95
N LEU A 53 -2.33 -9.00 -9.18
CA LEU A 53 -3.73 -9.33 -9.44
C LEU A 53 -4.16 -10.62 -8.75
N ALA A 54 -3.35 -11.68 -8.83
CA ALA A 54 -3.64 -12.95 -8.17
C ALA A 54 -3.73 -12.78 -6.64
N THR A 55 -2.84 -12.00 -6.04
CA THR A 55 -2.84 -11.70 -4.61
C THR A 55 -4.08 -10.89 -4.20
N ALA A 56 -4.51 -9.94 -5.05
CA ALA A 56 -5.73 -9.18 -4.83
C ALA A 56 -6.97 -10.08 -4.77
N ILE A 57 -7.10 -10.99 -5.73
CA ILE A 57 -8.19 -11.97 -5.78
C ILE A 57 -8.09 -12.97 -4.63
N LEU A 58 -6.87 -13.40 -4.28
CA LEU A 58 -6.63 -14.35 -3.21
C LEU A 58 -7.12 -13.82 -1.85
N GLY A 59 -6.87 -12.54 -1.53
CA GLY A 59 -7.35 -11.95 -0.27
C GLY A 59 -8.88 -12.02 -0.15
N PHE A 60 -9.59 -11.69 -1.23
CA PHE A 60 -11.04 -11.85 -1.31
C PHE A 60 -11.49 -13.31 -1.16
N ALA A 61 -10.85 -14.22 -1.88
CA ALA A 61 -11.19 -15.64 -1.86
C ALA A 61 -10.93 -16.29 -0.49
N LEU A 62 -9.86 -15.90 0.21
CA LEU A 62 -9.56 -16.41 1.55
C LEU A 62 -10.60 -15.95 2.58
N PHE A 63 -11.06 -14.70 2.49
CA PHE A 63 -12.06 -14.22 3.43
C PHE A 63 -13.41 -14.93 3.25
N PHE A 64 -13.94 -14.92 2.03
CA PHE A 64 -15.28 -15.47 1.74
C PHE A 64 -15.30 -17.00 1.57
N GLY A 65 -14.16 -17.62 1.27
CA GLY A 65 -14.06 -19.07 1.06
C GLY A 65 -13.86 -19.89 2.34
N THR A 66 -13.53 -19.26 3.46
CA THR A 66 -13.23 -19.96 4.73
C THR A 66 -14.41 -20.02 5.70
N GLY A 67 -15.54 -19.41 5.37
CA GLY A 67 -16.75 -19.46 6.19
C GLY A 67 -17.87 -18.56 5.69
N THR A 68 -19.02 -18.61 6.35
CA THR A 68 -20.13 -17.68 6.09
C THR A 68 -19.77 -16.29 6.60
N ARG A 69 -19.40 -15.38 5.69
CA ARG A 69 -19.00 -13.99 6.03
C ARG A 69 -20.03 -12.93 5.67
N ASN A 70 -21.11 -13.30 4.98
CA ASN A 70 -22.21 -12.40 4.69
C ASN A 70 -23.22 -12.44 5.86
N ILE A 71 -22.87 -11.77 6.95
CA ILE A 71 -23.62 -11.74 8.20
C ILE A 71 -23.91 -10.28 8.54
N ASN A 72 -25.11 -10.01 9.04
CA ASN A 72 -25.47 -8.65 9.46
C ASN A 72 -24.70 -8.23 10.72
N ASP A 73 -24.55 -6.93 10.92
CA ASP A 73 -23.89 -6.33 12.09
C ASP A 73 -24.54 -6.75 13.42
N TYR A 74 -25.86 -6.82 13.48
CA TYR A 74 -26.60 -7.30 14.66
C TYR A 74 -26.49 -8.82 14.89
N GLU A 75 -25.99 -9.58 13.91
CA GLU A 75 -25.73 -11.03 14.00
C GLU A 75 -24.24 -11.35 14.26
N GLY A 76 -23.42 -10.34 14.56
CA GLY A 76 -21.99 -10.49 14.83
C GLY A 76 -21.08 -10.21 13.63
N GLY A 77 -21.63 -9.67 12.53
CA GLY A 77 -20.86 -9.03 11.47
C GLY A 77 -20.23 -7.71 11.94
N LEU A 78 -19.31 -7.17 11.15
CA LEU A 78 -18.74 -5.85 11.40
C LEU A 78 -19.78 -4.76 11.05
N ASP A 79 -19.97 -3.80 11.94
CA ASP A 79 -20.75 -2.60 11.61
C ASP A 79 -20.01 -1.73 10.58
N ALA A 80 -20.75 -0.83 9.92
CA ALA A 80 -20.17 -0.03 8.84
C ALA A 80 -19.01 0.90 9.29
N PRO A 81 -19.11 1.62 10.44
CA PRO A 81 -18.00 2.42 10.95
C PRO A 81 -16.73 1.62 11.25
N ASP A 82 -16.84 0.50 11.97
CA ASP A 82 -15.70 -0.36 12.31
C ASP A 82 -15.10 -0.99 11.05
N GLN A 83 -15.95 -1.45 10.12
CA GLN A 83 -15.51 -1.98 8.83
C GLN A 83 -14.68 -0.95 8.05
N ALA A 84 -15.12 0.31 8.01
CA ALA A 84 -14.41 1.40 7.34
C ALA A 84 -13.08 1.74 8.04
N LEU A 85 -13.06 1.74 9.37
CA LEU A 85 -11.85 1.96 10.16
C LEU A 85 -10.82 0.85 9.91
N PHE A 86 -11.21 -0.41 10.05
CA PHE A 86 -10.33 -1.56 9.85
C PHE A 86 -9.86 -1.69 8.41
N PHE A 87 -10.71 -1.38 7.44
CA PHE A 87 -10.32 -1.27 6.04
C PHE A 87 -9.19 -0.25 5.86
N SER A 88 -9.40 0.97 6.37
CA SER A 88 -8.45 2.08 6.22
C SER A 88 -7.12 1.78 6.89
N LEU A 89 -7.15 1.28 8.13
CA LEU A 89 -5.93 0.90 8.86
C LEU A 89 -5.18 -0.23 8.16
N SER A 90 -5.88 -1.25 7.66
CA SER A 90 -5.26 -2.37 6.96
C SER A 90 -4.66 -1.95 5.61
N ALA A 91 -5.35 -1.09 4.86
CA ALA A 91 -4.87 -0.54 3.60
C ALA A 91 -3.66 0.39 3.80
N LEU A 92 -3.68 1.26 4.82
CA LEU A 92 -2.54 2.08 5.20
C LEU A 92 -1.34 1.24 5.64
N THR A 93 -1.59 0.18 6.40
CA THR A 93 -0.55 -0.77 6.81
C THR A 93 0.04 -1.48 5.59
N ALA A 94 -0.79 -1.93 4.65
CA ALA A 94 -0.32 -2.53 3.39
C ALA A 94 0.51 -1.56 2.55
N LEU A 95 0.12 -0.28 2.50
CA LEU A 95 0.91 0.77 1.84
C LEU A 95 2.26 0.94 2.54
N ALA A 96 2.27 1.12 3.86
CA ALA A 96 3.50 1.28 4.64
C ALA A 96 4.44 0.07 4.46
N THR A 97 3.91 -1.15 4.56
CA THR A 97 4.67 -2.38 4.27
C THR A 97 5.21 -2.37 2.85
N THR A 98 4.42 -1.95 1.87
CA THR A 98 4.85 -1.87 0.48
C THR A 98 6.00 -0.89 0.29
N LEU A 99 5.94 0.29 0.92
CA LEU A 99 7.01 1.28 0.87
C LEU A 99 8.29 0.77 1.54
N ILE A 100 8.17 0.09 2.68
CA ILE A 100 9.31 -0.49 3.40
C ILE A 100 9.94 -1.60 2.56
N VAL A 101 9.17 -2.63 2.18
CA VAL A 101 9.67 -3.80 1.46
C VAL A 101 10.24 -3.40 0.10
N SER A 102 9.56 -2.55 -0.66
CA SER A 102 10.08 -2.08 -1.96
C SER A 102 11.36 -1.26 -1.81
N SER A 103 11.47 -0.45 -0.74
CA SER A 103 12.72 0.25 -0.43
C SER A 103 13.86 -0.72 -0.11
N LEU A 104 13.59 -1.83 0.59
CA LEU A 104 14.59 -2.87 0.91
C LEU A 104 15.01 -3.66 -0.35
N VAL A 105 14.04 -4.09 -1.15
CA VAL A 105 14.27 -4.89 -2.36
C VAL A 105 15.01 -4.07 -3.43
N ASN A 106 14.65 -2.81 -3.60
CA ASN A 106 15.21 -1.95 -4.63
C ASN A 106 16.38 -1.08 -4.15
N ARG A 107 17.01 -1.37 -2.99
CA ARG A 107 18.15 -0.58 -2.46
C ARG A 107 19.27 -0.34 -3.48
N LYS A 108 19.46 -1.28 -4.42
CA LYS A 108 20.49 -1.19 -5.48
C LYS A 108 20.08 -0.30 -6.67
N MET A 109 18.81 0.08 -6.81
CA MET A 109 18.37 1.12 -7.75
C MET A 109 18.86 2.47 -7.24
N ARG A 110 20.11 2.80 -7.56
CA ARG A 110 20.67 4.14 -7.42
C ARG A 110 20.18 4.94 -8.62
N GLY A 111 19.25 5.85 -8.38
CA GLY A 111 18.70 6.71 -9.44
C GLY A 111 19.80 7.54 -10.09
N ALA A 112 19.71 7.69 -11.42
CA ALA A 112 20.37 8.76 -12.15
C ALA A 112 19.99 10.13 -11.55
N GLU A 113 20.73 11.18 -11.87
CA GLU A 113 20.30 12.54 -11.53
C GLU A 113 18.94 12.81 -12.19
N PHE A 114 17.88 12.85 -11.39
CA PHE A 114 16.58 13.36 -11.79
C PHE A 114 16.36 14.68 -11.09
N ASP A 115 15.71 15.62 -11.78
CA ASP A 115 15.35 16.90 -11.21
C ASP A 115 14.58 16.71 -9.90
N ALA A 116 14.88 17.58 -8.92
CA ALA A 116 14.22 17.55 -7.62
C ALA A 116 12.69 17.74 -7.72
N ASP A 117 12.23 18.28 -8.85
CA ASP A 117 10.82 18.50 -9.19
C ASP A 117 10.15 17.29 -9.87
N ALA A 118 10.87 16.18 -10.11
CA ALA A 118 10.33 15.00 -10.80
C ALA A 118 9.22 14.26 -10.01
N GLY A 119 9.06 14.53 -8.71
CA GLY A 119 7.99 13.95 -7.89
C GLY A 119 7.95 12.42 -7.93
N LEU A 120 6.77 11.83 -8.17
CA LEU A 120 6.58 10.38 -8.24
C LEU A 120 7.30 9.73 -9.44
N ASP A 121 7.58 10.47 -10.52
CA ASP A 121 8.29 9.92 -11.67
C ASP A 121 9.74 9.52 -11.35
N ALA A 122 10.32 10.08 -10.28
CA ALA A 122 11.61 9.65 -9.75
C ALA A 122 11.62 8.14 -9.40
N LEU A 123 10.47 7.55 -9.06
CA LEU A 123 10.34 6.13 -8.70
C LEU A 123 10.45 5.19 -9.90
N ARG A 124 10.43 5.69 -11.15
CA ARG A 124 10.68 4.85 -12.33
C ARG A 124 12.13 4.36 -12.39
N TYR A 125 13.03 5.11 -11.77
CA TYR A 125 14.47 4.92 -11.90
C TYR A 125 15.24 4.88 -10.57
N SER A 126 14.61 5.29 -9.47
CA SER A 126 15.18 5.25 -8.12
C SER A 126 14.28 4.45 -7.16
N ASN A 127 14.84 4.01 -6.04
CA ASN A 127 14.05 3.41 -4.97
C ASN A 127 13.38 4.49 -4.10
N TYR A 128 12.26 4.12 -3.46
CA TYR A 128 11.45 5.04 -2.67
C TYR A 128 12.22 5.74 -1.54
N ALA A 129 13.00 5.02 -0.73
CA ALA A 129 13.78 5.63 0.35
C ALA A 129 14.75 6.71 -0.16
N SER A 130 15.44 6.46 -1.28
CA SER A 130 16.36 7.42 -1.88
C SER A 130 15.63 8.64 -2.45
N ALA A 131 14.49 8.42 -3.12
CA ALA A 131 13.65 9.51 -3.65
C ALA A 131 13.10 10.40 -2.52
N LEU A 132 12.61 9.78 -1.44
CA LEU A 132 12.06 10.47 -0.28
C LEU A 132 13.12 11.34 0.41
N VAL A 133 14.30 10.76 0.71
CA VAL A 133 15.39 11.48 1.38
C VAL A 133 15.85 12.68 0.53
N ARG A 134 15.97 12.52 -0.78
CA ARG A 134 16.31 13.62 -1.70
C ARG A 134 15.25 14.71 -1.72
N SER A 135 13.98 14.35 -1.83
CA SER A 135 12.87 15.31 -1.80
C SER A 135 12.81 16.09 -0.48
N LEU A 136 12.99 15.42 0.65
CA LEU A 136 13.04 16.07 1.97
C LEU A 136 14.24 17.01 2.12
N MET A 137 15.43 16.62 1.65
CA MET A 137 16.61 17.49 1.67
C MET A 137 16.41 18.72 0.78
N TYR A 138 15.87 18.53 -0.43
CA TYR A 138 15.58 19.63 -1.36
C TYR A 138 14.56 20.59 -0.77
N TRP A 139 13.45 20.08 -0.22
CA TRP A 139 12.44 20.88 0.46
C TRP A 139 13.02 21.63 1.65
N ARG A 140 13.79 20.97 2.53
CA ARG A 140 14.43 21.62 3.68
C ARG A 140 15.36 22.76 3.26
N SER A 141 16.07 22.63 2.14
CA SER A 141 16.96 23.68 1.64
C SER A 141 16.20 24.83 0.96
N ASN A 142 15.09 24.54 0.28
CA ASN A 142 14.38 25.47 -0.61
C ASN A 142 12.97 25.85 -0.14
N TRP A 143 12.57 25.52 1.09
CA TRP A 143 11.20 25.70 1.56
C TRP A 143 10.68 27.13 1.42
N ARG A 144 11.56 28.14 1.58
CA ARG A 144 11.22 29.57 1.45
C ARG A 144 10.95 30.01 0.00
N THR A 145 11.61 29.40 -0.98
CA THR A 145 11.43 29.74 -2.40
C THR A 145 10.27 28.94 -3.01
N LEU A 146 10.12 27.68 -2.60
CA LEU A 146 9.02 26.81 -3.03
C LEU A 146 7.65 27.32 -2.57
N THR A 147 7.53 27.73 -1.30
CA THR A 147 6.26 28.29 -0.78
C THR A 147 5.84 29.54 -1.56
N LYS A 148 6.78 30.46 -1.85
CA LYS A 148 6.46 31.65 -2.66
C LYS A 148 5.89 31.31 -4.03
N ARG A 149 6.49 30.37 -4.76
CA ARG A 149 6.02 29.97 -6.11
C ARG A 149 4.59 29.42 -6.12
N TYR A 150 4.19 28.67 -5.10
CA TYR A 150 2.84 28.11 -5.00
C TYR A 150 1.79 29.13 -4.53
N PHE A 151 2.18 30.16 -3.79
CA PHE A 151 1.29 31.20 -3.28
C PHE A 151 1.25 32.48 -4.12
N SER A 152 2.20 32.67 -5.05
CA SER A 152 2.26 33.84 -5.94
C SER A 152 1.82 33.52 -7.38
N GLY A 153 1.06 32.45 -7.57
CA GLY A 153 0.38 32.13 -8.83
C GLY A 153 -0.84 32.99 -9.03
#